data_AF-A0A7K0FY77-F1
#
_entry.id   AF-A0A7K0FY77-F1
#
_cell.length_a   1.000
_cell.length_b   1.000
_cell.length_c   1.000
_cell.angle_alpha   90.00
_cell.angle_beta   90.00
_cell.angle_gamma   90.00
#
_symmetry.space_group_name_H-M   'P 1'
#
loop_
_entity.id
_entity.type
_entity.pdbx_description
1 polymer ?
#
loop_
_entity_poly.entity_id
_entity_poly.type
_entity_poly.pdbx_seq_one_letter_code
_entity_poly.pdbx_strand_id
1 'polypeptide(L)'
;MAKFKMMKISISFLLSMLGLQSCKAPESETLPAEYNDYSFLDDNLKSDKFEVTKLAEAFNYMSPNPIRLFHSVNNQVILEEDRDLDPEGNGGVHYSKLDENGNVLDSIYVPRAGGEYTFFINEYTIHTRYNGDCEYHTWPLNGDTTPKKMTILNEDLSWPDEKTAQKEEELVDKADYYFYDIDNKTNTNGQEWSLQKLFYCTDGKWQILYRPFPKQIRVNRKPSYSRFRHDFYSSSDDEQYDNTNQKYSLKYYHKEQKLKYGHSIGGGSSGFSVKGWVGTGYFDIPLLNDTLKIKQANLIVEEAKPAIPEVRYFLSNGKDRSVSPFHINIFTDPKLKFALYSASKYRVYAIRKKKK
;
A
#
# COMPACT_ATOMS: atom_id res chain seq x y z
N MET A 1 54.11 -70.34 -9.89
CA MET A 1 53.55 -68.99 -10.18
C MET A 1 52.05 -69.05 -9.96
N ALA A 2 51.58 -68.54 -8.82
CA ALA A 2 50.16 -68.53 -8.44
C ALA A 2 49.48 -67.27 -8.99
N LYS A 3 48.34 -67.42 -9.68
CA LYS A 3 47.49 -66.32 -10.14
C LYS A 3 46.49 -65.96 -9.03
N PHE A 4 46.61 -64.74 -8.50
CA PHE A 4 45.64 -64.14 -7.60
C PHE A 4 44.41 -63.67 -8.39
N LYS A 5 43.21 -64.08 -7.95
CA LYS A 5 41.92 -63.67 -8.51
C LYS A 5 41.38 -62.53 -7.63
N MET A 6 41.41 -61.28 -8.11
CA MET A 6 40.78 -60.15 -7.40
C MET A 6 39.26 -60.32 -7.41
N MET A 7 38.68 -60.46 -6.21
CA MET A 7 37.24 -60.48 -6.00
C MET A 7 36.74 -59.03 -5.95
N LYS A 8 36.01 -58.58 -6.98
CA LYS A 8 35.31 -57.29 -6.95
C LYS A 8 34.11 -57.42 -6.02
N ILE A 9 34.26 -56.91 -4.80
CA ILE A 9 33.15 -56.76 -3.86
C ILE A 9 32.33 -55.54 -4.31
N SER A 10 31.06 -55.77 -4.64
CA SER A 10 30.10 -54.72 -4.99
C SER A 10 29.86 -53.80 -3.79
N ILE A 11 29.98 -52.49 -4.00
CA ILE A 11 29.72 -51.42 -3.04
C ILE A 11 28.30 -51.50 -2.44
N SER A 12 27.35 -52.12 -3.14
CA SER A 12 25.99 -52.32 -2.63
C SER A 12 25.89 -53.22 -1.38
N PHE A 13 26.85 -54.13 -1.16
CA PHE A 13 26.83 -55.02 0.00
C PHE A 13 27.39 -54.37 1.28
N LEU A 14 28.16 -53.28 1.13
CA LEU A 14 28.72 -52.49 2.25
C LEU A 14 27.72 -51.46 2.80
N LEU A 15 26.77 -50.99 1.98
CA LEU A 15 25.73 -50.06 2.43
C LEU A 15 24.59 -50.72 3.21
N SER A 16 24.33 -52.02 3.02
CA SER A 16 23.28 -52.74 3.75
C SER A 16 23.65 -53.06 5.21
N MET A 17 24.94 -53.08 5.56
CA MET A 17 25.40 -53.33 6.94
C MET A 17 25.43 -52.08 7.84
N LEU A 18 25.22 -50.88 7.28
CA LEU A 18 25.32 -49.60 8.01
C LEU A 18 23.98 -49.06 8.53
N GLY A 19 22.89 -49.83 8.48
CA GLY A 19 21.62 -49.44 9.13
C GLY A 19 21.01 -48.11 8.64
N LEU A 20 21.47 -47.59 7.50
CA LEU A 20 20.82 -46.49 6.80
C LEU A 20 19.61 -47.08 6.08
N GLN A 21 18.53 -47.32 6.82
CA GLN A 21 17.21 -47.28 6.24
C GLN A 21 17.12 -45.96 5.48
N SER A 22 17.15 -46.07 4.16
CA SER A 22 16.70 -45.03 3.27
C SER A 22 15.29 -44.68 3.74
N CYS A 23 15.17 -43.59 4.50
CA CYS A 23 13.93 -42.84 4.56
C CYS A 23 13.65 -42.48 3.12
N LYS A 24 12.84 -43.29 2.45
CA LYS A 24 12.18 -42.87 1.22
C LYS A 24 11.51 -41.56 1.59
N ALA A 25 12.08 -40.45 1.13
CA ALA A 25 11.30 -39.24 0.95
C ALA A 25 10.06 -39.69 0.18
N PRO A 26 8.85 -39.28 0.59
CA PRO A 26 7.66 -39.62 -0.17
C PRO A 26 7.90 -39.21 -1.62
N GLU A 27 7.65 -40.14 -2.54
CA GLU A 27 7.67 -39.88 -3.97
C GLU A 27 6.94 -38.54 -4.18
N SER A 28 7.60 -37.56 -4.78
CA SER A 28 6.95 -36.30 -5.08
C SER A 28 5.78 -36.64 -6.01
N GLU A 29 4.55 -36.58 -5.50
CA GLU A 29 3.36 -36.77 -6.31
C GLU A 29 3.48 -35.82 -7.50
N THR A 30 3.48 -36.37 -8.72
CA THR A 30 3.55 -35.56 -9.93
C THR A 30 2.37 -34.60 -9.92
N LEU A 31 2.63 -33.31 -10.13
CA LEU A 31 1.60 -32.27 -10.14
C LEU A 31 0.50 -32.66 -11.14
N PRO A 32 -0.78 -32.78 -10.72
CA PRO A 32 -1.86 -33.06 -11.65
C PRO A 32 -1.93 -32.00 -12.75
N ALA A 33 -2.16 -32.44 -13.99
CA ALA A 33 -2.05 -31.59 -15.17
C ALA A 33 -2.98 -30.37 -15.14
N GLU A 34 -4.12 -30.47 -14.45
CA GLU A 34 -5.11 -29.39 -14.28
C GLU A 34 -4.58 -28.18 -13.49
N TYR A 35 -3.47 -28.32 -12.76
CA TYR A 35 -2.84 -27.22 -12.02
C TYR A 35 -1.65 -26.58 -12.76
N ASN A 36 -1.32 -27.05 -13.97
CA ASN A 36 -0.22 -26.50 -14.77
C ASN A 36 -0.49 -25.07 -15.26
N ASP A 37 -1.75 -24.64 -15.31
CA ASP A 37 -2.15 -23.29 -15.75
C ASP A 37 -2.14 -22.25 -14.63
N TYR A 38 -1.79 -22.64 -13.39
CA TYR A 38 -1.65 -21.72 -12.26
C TYR A 38 -0.28 -21.05 -12.28
N SER A 39 -0.27 -19.74 -12.05
CA SER A 39 0.93 -18.90 -12.09
C SER A 39 1.13 -18.13 -10.78
N PHE A 40 2.34 -17.69 -10.50
CA PHE A 40 2.58 -16.75 -9.41
C PHE A 40 1.89 -15.42 -9.73
N LEU A 41 1.36 -14.77 -8.68
CA LEU A 41 0.71 -13.46 -8.80
C LEU A 41 1.76 -12.36 -8.76
N ASP A 42 2.36 -12.10 -9.91
CA ASP A 42 3.35 -11.05 -10.14
C ASP A 42 3.23 -10.51 -11.58
N ASP A 43 4.13 -9.61 -11.98
CA ASP A 43 4.17 -9.01 -13.32
C ASP A 43 4.53 -10.00 -14.45
N ASN A 44 4.88 -11.25 -14.11
CA ASN A 44 5.12 -12.34 -15.05
C ASN A 44 3.97 -13.36 -15.08
N LEU A 45 2.77 -12.97 -14.58
CA LEU A 45 1.58 -13.83 -14.57
C LEU A 45 1.32 -14.43 -15.96
N LYS A 46 1.33 -15.78 -16.02
CA LYS A 46 0.90 -16.53 -17.19
C LYS A 46 -0.60 -16.79 -17.11
N SER A 47 -1.39 -15.95 -17.79
CA SER A 47 -2.83 -16.11 -17.91
C SER A 47 -3.32 -15.65 -19.28
N ASP A 48 -4.27 -16.36 -19.87
CA ASP A 48 -4.94 -15.93 -21.11
C ASP A 48 -6.01 -14.86 -20.86
N LYS A 49 -6.44 -14.72 -19.60
CA LYS A 49 -7.56 -13.86 -19.21
C LYS A 49 -7.11 -12.58 -18.53
N PHE A 50 -6.03 -12.65 -17.77
CA PHE A 50 -5.56 -11.54 -16.95
C PHE A 50 -4.14 -11.13 -17.31
N GLU A 51 -3.87 -9.85 -17.12
CA GLU A 51 -2.52 -9.28 -17.07
C GLU A 51 -2.32 -8.61 -15.71
N VAL A 52 -1.06 -8.59 -15.27
CA VAL A 52 -0.64 -7.92 -14.05
C VAL A 52 0.43 -6.92 -14.43
N THR A 53 0.27 -5.68 -14.00
CA THR A 53 1.23 -4.61 -14.28
C THR A 53 1.61 -3.94 -12.99
N LYS A 54 2.91 -3.81 -12.72
CA LYS A 54 3.40 -3.04 -11.58
C LYS A 54 3.07 -1.56 -11.80
N LEU A 55 2.30 -0.97 -10.88
CA LEU A 55 1.95 0.45 -10.91
C LEU A 55 3.02 1.31 -10.23
N ALA A 56 3.53 0.84 -9.09
CA ALA A 56 4.52 1.57 -8.31
C ALA A 56 5.37 0.62 -7.46
N GLU A 57 6.59 1.06 -7.19
CA GLU A 57 7.53 0.43 -6.27
C GLU A 57 8.22 1.53 -5.45
N ALA A 58 7.95 1.57 -4.15
CA ALA A 58 8.57 2.51 -3.23
C ALA A 58 9.88 1.93 -2.69
N PHE A 59 10.94 2.74 -2.73
CA PHE A 59 12.27 2.36 -2.22
C PHE A 59 12.53 3.07 -0.89
N ASN A 60 11.83 2.65 0.17
CA ASN A 60 11.95 3.28 1.49
C ASN A 60 12.82 2.43 2.44
N TYR A 61 13.94 3.01 2.87
CA TYR A 61 14.92 2.48 3.82
C TYR A 61 14.54 2.73 5.28
N MET A 62 13.67 3.72 5.57
CA MET A 62 13.12 3.96 6.92
C MET A 62 11.59 3.92 6.92
N SER A 63 11.03 3.48 8.07
CA SER A 63 9.61 3.18 8.39
C SER A 63 8.59 3.32 7.24
N PRO A 64 7.86 2.25 6.90
CA PRO A 64 7.11 2.20 5.64
C PRO A 64 6.06 3.30 5.52
N ASN A 65 6.23 4.15 4.51
CA ASN A 65 5.15 4.92 3.92
C ASN A 65 4.48 4.04 2.87
N PRO A 66 3.28 3.50 3.13
CA PRO A 66 2.60 2.67 2.15
C PRO A 66 2.25 3.52 0.92
N ILE A 67 2.23 2.87 -0.25
CA ILE A 67 1.69 3.47 -1.47
C ILE A 67 0.19 3.62 -1.28
N ARG A 68 -0.33 4.83 -1.48
CA ARG A 68 -1.76 5.16 -1.29
C ARG A 68 -2.42 5.45 -2.61
N LEU A 69 -3.69 5.12 -2.73
CA LEU A 69 -4.52 5.52 -3.86
C LEU A 69 -5.81 6.17 -3.37
N PHE A 70 -6.17 7.27 -4.01
CA PHE A 70 -7.39 8.02 -3.72
C PHE A 70 -8.08 8.46 -5.01
N HIS A 71 -9.40 8.58 -4.93
CA HIS A 71 -10.20 9.10 -6.03
C HIS A 71 -9.96 10.60 -6.20
N SER A 72 -9.96 11.03 -7.45
CA SER A 72 -9.88 12.42 -7.86
C SER A 72 -11.02 12.75 -8.83
N VAL A 73 -10.98 13.95 -9.43
CA VAL A 73 -11.97 14.42 -10.39
C VAL A 73 -12.00 13.53 -11.65
N ASN A 74 -13.12 13.55 -12.38
CA ASN A 74 -13.30 12.79 -13.62
C ASN A 74 -13.08 11.26 -13.48
N ASN A 75 -13.40 10.69 -12.31
CA ASN A 75 -13.16 9.28 -11.97
C ASN A 75 -11.69 8.84 -12.12
N GLN A 76 -10.77 9.80 -12.10
CA GLN A 76 -9.34 9.50 -12.09
C GLN A 76 -8.92 9.03 -10.71
N VAL A 77 -7.86 8.24 -10.66
CA VAL A 77 -7.22 7.84 -9.41
C VAL A 77 -5.86 8.51 -9.35
N ILE A 78 -5.50 9.04 -8.18
CA ILE A 78 -4.13 9.48 -7.93
C ILE A 78 -3.45 8.42 -7.07
N LEU A 79 -2.31 7.94 -7.56
CA LEU A 79 -1.38 7.09 -6.84
C LEU A 79 -0.31 7.96 -6.20
N GLU A 80 -0.10 7.80 -4.90
CA GLU A 80 0.91 8.48 -4.10
C GLU A 80 2.03 7.50 -3.71
N GLU A 81 3.25 7.82 -4.11
CA GLU A 81 4.48 7.07 -3.83
C GLU A 81 5.47 7.98 -3.10
N ASP A 82 5.69 7.76 -1.81
CA ASP A 82 6.74 8.45 -1.05
C ASP A 82 8.11 7.82 -1.36
N ARG A 83 9.10 8.69 -1.62
CA ARG A 83 10.48 8.32 -1.91
C ARG A 83 11.39 8.92 -0.82
N ASP A 84 12.11 8.02 -0.16
CA ASP A 84 13.13 8.41 0.81
C ASP A 84 14.20 9.32 0.20
N LEU A 85 14.86 10.07 1.08
CA LEU A 85 16.01 10.89 0.73
C LEU A 85 17.11 9.97 0.20
N ASP A 86 17.53 10.19 -1.05
CA ASP A 86 18.78 9.62 -1.52
C ASP A 86 19.98 10.22 -0.75
N PRO A 87 21.21 9.68 -0.89
CA PRO A 87 22.39 10.24 -0.24
C PRO A 87 22.70 11.69 -0.61
N GLU A 88 22.13 12.20 -1.70
CA GLU A 88 22.25 13.59 -2.18
C GLU A 88 21.14 14.50 -1.62
N GLY A 89 20.18 13.95 -0.86
CA GLY A 89 19.07 14.67 -0.23
C GLY A 89 17.83 14.82 -1.10
N ASN A 90 17.74 14.12 -2.24
CA ASN A 90 16.63 14.20 -3.18
C ASN A 90 15.52 13.19 -2.84
N GLY A 91 14.78 13.46 -1.76
CA GLY A 91 13.55 12.76 -1.41
C GLY A 91 12.31 13.56 -1.80
N GLY A 92 11.14 12.93 -1.82
CA GLY A 92 9.91 13.59 -2.24
C GLY A 92 8.76 12.63 -2.44
N VAL A 93 7.67 13.13 -3.01
CA VAL A 93 6.49 12.33 -3.30
C VAL A 93 6.22 12.36 -4.79
N HIS A 94 6.10 11.19 -5.40
CA HIS A 94 5.71 11.03 -6.78
C HIS A 94 4.22 10.72 -6.84
N TYR A 95 3.48 11.53 -7.59
CA TYR A 95 2.06 11.35 -7.83
C TYR A 95 1.84 10.94 -9.28
N SER A 96 1.12 9.84 -9.49
CA SER A 96 0.72 9.38 -10.82
C SER A 96 -0.80 9.45 -10.95
N LYS A 97 -1.27 10.10 -12.00
CA LYS A 97 -2.68 10.11 -12.38
C LYS A 97 -2.98 8.89 -13.22
N LEU A 98 -3.96 8.10 -12.80
CA LEU A 98 -4.38 6.88 -13.46
C LEU A 98 -5.77 7.06 -14.11
N ASP A 99 -5.95 6.46 -15.29
CA ASP A 99 -7.27 6.28 -15.87
C ASP A 99 -8.06 5.14 -15.17
N GLU A 100 -9.32 4.96 -15.55
CA GLU A 100 -10.20 3.87 -15.05
C GLU A 100 -9.67 2.45 -15.32
N ASN A 101 -8.68 2.30 -16.22
CA ASN A 101 -8.02 1.03 -16.54
C ASN A 101 -6.68 0.90 -15.80
N GLY A 102 -6.26 1.91 -15.02
CA GLY A 102 -5.00 1.95 -14.28
C GLY A 102 -3.80 2.39 -15.10
N ASN A 103 -3.98 2.91 -16.32
CA ASN A 103 -2.88 3.45 -17.12
C ASN A 103 -2.47 4.82 -16.59
N VAL A 104 -1.16 5.08 -16.52
CA VAL A 104 -0.64 6.39 -16.15
C VAL A 104 -0.95 7.38 -17.27
N LEU A 105 -1.73 8.41 -16.95
CA LEU A 105 -2.05 9.52 -17.86
C LEU A 105 -1.02 10.64 -17.77
N ASP A 106 -0.56 10.92 -16.55
CA ASP A 106 0.37 12.00 -16.25
C ASP A 106 1.01 11.78 -14.86
N SER A 107 2.09 12.48 -14.56
CA SER A 107 2.70 12.45 -13.23
C SER A 107 3.32 13.78 -12.82
N ILE A 108 3.39 14.00 -11.51
CA ILE A 108 4.13 15.11 -10.91
C ILE A 108 5.03 14.60 -9.79
N TYR A 109 6.14 15.29 -9.59
CA TYR A 109 7.05 15.05 -8.49
C TYR A 109 7.11 16.27 -7.58
N VAL A 110 6.94 16.05 -6.28
CA VAL A 110 7.02 17.08 -5.27
C VAL A 110 8.24 16.81 -4.40
N PRO A 111 9.32 17.61 -4.51
CA PRO A 111 10.49 17.43 -3.68
C PRO A 111 10.17 17.72 -2.21
N ARG A 112 10.72 16.91 -1.30
CA ARG A 112 10.66 17.17 0.15
C ARG A 112 11.54 18.38 0.52
N ALA A 113 12.61 18.60 -0.25
CA ALA A 113 13.47 19.78 -0.14
C ALA A 113 12.68 21.04 -0.51
N GLY A 114 12.39 21.90 0.47
CA GLY A 114 11.60 23.13 0.29
C GLY A 114 10.52 23.34 1.35
N GLY A 115 10.17 22.30 2.12
CA GLY A 115 9.17 22.42 3.21
C GLY A 115 7.74 22.63 2.71
N GLU A 116 7.45 22.22 1.48
CA GLU A 116 6.13 22.29 0.89
C GLU A 116 5.23 21.17 1.42
N TYR A 117 4.15 21.56 2.08
CA TYR A 117 3.04 20.63 2.30
C TYR A 117 2.18 20.66 1.05
N THR A 118 2.24 19.57 0.29
CA THR A 118 1.39 19.36 -0.89
C THR A 118 0.24 18.45 -0.56
N PHE A 119 -0.97 18.84 -0.91
CA PHE A 119 -2.17 18.02 -0.79
C PHE A 119 -3.16 18.34 -1.90
N PHE A 120 -4.14 17.45 -2.04
CA PHE A 120 -5.13 17.50 -3.13
C PHE A 120 -6.50 17.81 -2.57
N ILE A 121 -7.20 18.74 -3.21
CA ILE A 121 -8.61 19.06 -2.96
C ILE A 121 -9.30 18.99 -4.32
N ASN A 122 -9.88 17.82 -4.61
CA ASN A 122 -10.53 17.51 -5.89
C ASN A 122 -9.66 17.91 -7.11
N GLU A 123 -10.08 18.92 -7.87
CA GLU A 123 -9.40 19.44 -9.06
C GLU A 123 -8.08 20.19 -8.77
N TYR A 124 -7.78 20.51 -7.51
CA TYR A 124 -6.65 21.35 -7.13
C TYR A 124 -5.54 20.56 -6.46
N THR A 125 -4.31 20.88 -6.86
CA THR A 125 -3.12 20.63 -6.05
C THR A 125 -2.80 21.92 -5.29
N ILE A 126 -2.66 21.82 -3.98
CA ILE A 126 -2.38 22.93 -3.07
C ILE A 126 -0.98 22.77 -2.50
N HIS A 127 -0.18 23.83 -2.56
CA HIS A 127 1.13 23.92 -1.93
C HIS A 127 1.08 24.99 -0.85
N THR A 128 1.30 24.60 0.41
CA THR A 128 1.50 25.54 1.51
C THR A 128 2.94 25.47 2.01
N ARG A 129 3.52 26.65 2.28
CA ARG A 129 4.84 26.78 2.89
C ARG A 129 4.70 27.47 4.24
N TYR A 130 5.40 26.97 5.26
CA TYR A 130 5.32 27.50 6.63
C TYR A 130 5.64 29.00 6.72
N ASN A 131 6.59 29.50 5.91
CA ASN A 131 7.05 30.90 5.90
C ASN A 131 7.06 31.53 4.50
N GLY A 132 6.11 31.19 3.61
CA GLY A 132 6.19 31.69 2.23
C GLY A 132 4.89 31.69 1.45
N ASP A 133 5.03 31.89 0.14
CA ASP A 133 3.94 31.88 -0.82
C ASP A 133 3.14 30.57 -0.72
N CYS A 134 1.81 30.70 -0.71
CA CYS A 134 0.89 29.59 -0.91
C CYS A 134 0.39 29.64 -2.34
N GLU A 135 0.44 28.52 -3.02
CA GLU A 135 0.08 28.42 -4.43
C GLU A 135 -0.75 27.18 -4.71
N TYR A 136 -1.43 27.21 -5.84
CA TYR A 136 -2.23 26.09 -6.32
C TYR A 136 -2.14 25.97 -7.83
N HIS A 137 -2.43 24.79 -8.33
CA HIS A 137 -2.61 24.54 -9.76
C HIS A 137 -3.69 23.48 -9.98
N THR A 138 -4.08 23.24 -11.23
CA THR A 138 -5.22 22.38 -11.59
C THR A 138 -4.79 21.06 -12.20
N TRP A 139 -3.62 20.56 -11.80
CA TRP A 139 -3.05 19.33 -12.38
C TRP A 139 -4.03 18.16 -12.33
N PRO A 140 -4.75 17.88 -11.22
CA PRO A 140 -5.74 16.82 -11.19
C PRO A 140 -6.80 16.95 -12.29
N LEU A 141 -7.28 18.17 -12.57
CA LEU A 141 -8.32 18.42 -13.56
C LEU A 141 -7.84 18.29 -15.01
N ASN A 142 -6.75 18.96 -15.37
CA ASN A 142 -6.36 19.17 -16.76
C ASN A 142 -4.86 19.01 -17.05
N GLY A 143 -4.06 18.59 -16.07
CA GLY A 143 -2.61 18.46 -16.21
C GLY A 143 -1.84 19.79 -16.10
N ASP A 144 -2.51 20.92 -15.88
CA ASP A 144 -1.84 22.21 -15.73
C ASP A 144 -1.11 22.30 -14.38
N THR A 145 0.21 22.42 -14.45
CA THR A 145 1.12 22.59 -13.31
C THR A 145 1.54 24.05 -13.11
N THR A 146 0.98 24.99 -13.87
CA THR A 146 1.32 26.43 -13.75
C THR A 146 0.87 26.95 -12.39
N PRO A 147 1.80 27.38 -11.51
CA PRO A 147 1.44 27.81 -10.17
C PRO A 147 0.66 29.12 -10.18
N LYS A 148 -0.40 29.18 -9.37
CA LYS A 148 -1.21 30.38 -9.13
C LYS A 148 -1.08 30.77 -7.67
N LYS A 149 -0.60 31.99 -7.40
CA LYS A 149 -0.49 32.50 -6.03
C LYS A 149 -1.87 32.72 -5.42
N MET A 150 -2.03 32.35 -4.17
CA MET A 150 -3.22 32.68 -3.38
C MET A 150 -3.14 34.12 -2.89
N THR A 151 -4.19 34.90 -3.12
CA THR A 151 -4.25 36.29 -2.63
C THR A 151 -4.72 36.31 -1.17
N ILE A 152 -4.03 37.09 -0.34
CA ILE A 152 -4.42 37.31 1.05
C ILE A 152 -5.32 38.55 1.11
N LEU A 153 -6.50 38.45 1.73
CA LEU A 153 -7.49 39.52 1.75
C LEU A 153 -7.12 40.67 2.67
N ASN A 154 -6.44 40.36 3.77
CA ASN A 154 -6.08 41.28 4.83
C ASN A 154 -4.64 41.04 5.27
N GLU A 155 -3.72 41.12 4.32
CA GLU A 155 -2.29 40.83 4.53
C GLU A 155 -1.65 41.71 5.61
N ASP A 156 -2.12 42.96 5.73
CA ASP A 156 -1.66 43.92 6.74
C ASP A 156 -2.21 43.67 8.16
N LEU A 157 -3.13 42.71 8.31
CA LEU A 157 -3.82 42.38 9.56
C LEU A 157 -4.55 43.58 10.18
N SER A 158 -4.92 44.60 9.39
CA SER A 158 -5.52 45.84 9.89
C SER A 158 -7.02 45.74 10.21
N TRP A 159 -7.65 44.63 9.85
CA TRP A 159 -9.10 44.47 10.02
C TRP A 159 -9.46 44.23 11.50
N PRO A 160 -10.52 44.90 12.02
CA PRO A 160 -11.06 44.58 13.34
C PRO A 160 -11.51 43.13 13.45
N ASP A 161 -11.47 42.55 14.65
CA ASP A 161 -11.86 41.15 14.86
C ASP A 161 -13.33 40.91 14.47
N GLU A 162 -14.25 41.81 14.81
CA GLU A 162 -15.67 41.65 14.44
C GLU A 162 -15.86 41.61 12.92
N LYS A 163 -15.15 42.48 12.19
CA LYS A 163 -15.19 42.50 10.71
C LYS A 163 -14.60 41.21 10.13
N THR A 164 -13.51 40.73 10.70
CA THR A 164 -12.82 39.51 10.25
C THR A 164 -13.69 38.28 10.51
N ALA A 165 -14.30 38.18 11.69
CA ALA A 165 -15.21 37.11 12.06
C ALA A 165 -16.45 37.06 11.15
N GLN A 166 -17.09 38.21 10.89
CA GLN A 166 -18.23 38.28 9.98
C GLN A 166 -17.84 37.85 8.55
N LYS A 167 -16.65 38.25 8.08
CA LYS A 167 -16.17 37.84 6.76
C LYS A 167 -15.87 36.35 6.71
N GLU A 168 -15.30 35.79 7.78
CA GLU A 168 -15.02 34.36 7.92
C GLU A 168 -16.31 33.54 7.74
N GLU A 169 -17.38 33.90 8.46
CA GLU A 169 -18.69 33.24 8.35
C GLU A 169 -19.24 33.31 6.92
N GLU A 170 -19.23 34.50 6.30
CA GLU A 170 -19.69 34.70 4.93
C GLU A 170 -18.92 33.82 3.92
N LEU A 171 -17.61 33.67 4.09
CA LEU A 171 -16.76 32.90 3.19
C LEU A 171 -16.99 31.39 3.36
N VAL A 172 -17.10 30.91 4.59
CA VAL A 172 -17.37 29.49 4.88
C VAL A 172 -18.71 29.06 4.26
N ASP A 173 -19.72 29.93 4.29
CA ASP A 173 -21.05 29.65 3.74
C ASP A 173 -21.08 29.60 2.21
N LYS A 174 -20.17 30.33 1.54
CA LYS A 174 -20.17 30.50 0.07
C LYS A 174 -19.09 29.71 -0.66
N ALA A 175 -18.03 29.31 0.02
CA ALA A 175 -16.87 28.71 -0.62
C ALA A 175 -17.16 27.29 -1.12
N ASP A 176 -16.69 26.98 -2.32
CA ASP A 176 -16.72 25.62 -2.87
C ASP A 176 -15.88 24.67 -2.00
N TYR A 177 -14.72 25.17 -1.57
CA TYR A 177 -13.77 24.48 -0.71
C TYR A 177 -13.23 25.43 0.33
N TYR A 178 -12.97 24.91 1.53
CA TYR A 178 -12.25 25.68 2.55
C TYR A 178 -11.56 24.76 3.56
N PHE A 179 -10.50 25.24 4.20
CA PHE A 179 -9.89 24.58 5.34
C PHE A 179 -9.14 25.59 6.20
N TYR A 180 -8.82 25.19 7.42
CA TYR A 180 -8.09 26.03 8.35
C TYR A 180 -6.68 25.51 8.59
N ASP A 181 -5.77 26.45 8.82
CA ASP A 181 -4.45 26.24 9.39
C ASP A 181 -4.17 27.26 10.50
N ILE A 182 -3.17 27.00 11.33
CA ILE A 182 -2.74 27.90 12.41
C ILE A 182 -1.22 27.98 12.43
N ASP A 183 -0.71 29.21 12.41
CA ASP A 183 0.67 29.45 12.84
C ASP A 183 0.67 29.89 14.31
N ASN A 184 1.42 29.17 15.15
CA ASN A 184 1.73 29.64 16.50
C ASN A 184 3.01 30.46 16.44
N LYS A 185 2.96 31.69 16.96
CA LYS A 185 4.05 32.67 16.88
C LYS A 185 4.35 33.23 18.26
N THR A 186 5.59 33.66 18.44
CA THR A 186 6.05 34.33 19.67
C THR A 186 6.64 35.66 19.26
N ASN A 187 6.17 36.75 19.87
CA ASN A 187 6.74 38.06 19.59
C ASN A 187 8.09 38.25 20.32
N THR A 188 8.78 39.36 20.04
CA THR A 188 10.08 39.69 20.64
C THR A 188 10.05 39.79 22.17
N ASN A 189 8.87 40.02 22.75
CA ASN A 189 8.66 40.14 24.20
C ASN A 189 8.32 38.80 24.86
N GLY A 190 8.39 37.69 24.12
CA GLY A 190 8.07 36.35 24.63
C GLY A 190 6.57 36.05 24.73
N GLN A 191 5.70 36.94 24.27
CA GLN A 191 4.26 36.69 24.26
C GLN A 191 3.87 35.85 23.06
N GLU A 192 3.18 34.74 23.35
CA GLU A 192 2.65 33.83 22.34
C GLU A 192 1.33 34.34 21.77
N TRP A 193 1.14 34.16 20.47
CA TRP A 193 -0.05 34.50 19.72
C TRP A 193 -0.26 33.50 18.58
N SER A 194 -1.46 33.45 18.03
CA SER A 194 -1.77 32.57 16.88
C SER A 194 -2.27 33.38 15.70
N LEU A 195 -1.88 32.96 14.50
CA LEU A 195 -2.48 33.42 13.26
C LEU A 195 -3.32 32.28 12.70
N GLN A 196 -4.65 32.42 12.76
CA GLN A 196 -5.55 31.52 12.04
C GLN A 196 -5.56 31.92 10.56
N LYS A 197 -5.47 30.92 9.70
CA LYS A 197 -5.58 31.06 8.24
C LYS A 197 -6.81 30.29 7.78
N LEU A 198 -7.78 30.99 7.19
CA LEU A 198 -8.86 30.36 6.42
C LEU A 198 -8.44 30.35 4.95
N PHE A 199 -8.12 29.18 4.44
CA PHE A 199 -7.96 28.96 3.00
C PHE A 199 -9.33 28.66 2.43
N TYR A 200 -9.69 29.31 1.33
CA TYR A 200 -10.98 29.09 0.70
C TYR A 200 -10.90 29.28 -0.82
N CYS A 201 -11.81 28.60 -1.52
CA CYS A 201 -11.96 28.66 -2.97
C CYS A 201 -13.35 29.20 -3.31
N THR A 202 -13.41 30.20 -4.19
CA THR A 202 -14.66 30.71 -4.74
C THR A 202 -14.45 31.02 -6.21
N ASP A 203 -15.37 30.57 -7.07
CA ASP A 203 -15.28 30.72 -8.53
C ASP A 203 -13.93 30.21 -9.09
N GLY A 204 -13.45 29.13 -8.49
CA GLY A 204 -12.19 28.46 -8.84
C GLY A 204 -10.91 29.22 -8.50
N LYS A 205 -10.98 30.23 -7.63
CA LYS A 205 -9.81 30.99 -7.13
C LYS A 205 -9.58 30.74 -5.65
N TRP A 206 -8.37 30.30 -5.31
CA TRP A 206 -7.96 30.17 -3.92
C TRP A 206 -7.45 31.49 -3.34
N GLN A 207 -7.90 31.78 -2.13
CA GLN A 207 -7.58 32.98 -1.37
C GLN A 207 -7.42 32.64 0.12
N ILE A 208 -6.87 33.58 0.88
CA ILE A 208 -6.61 33.41 2.31
C ILE A 208 -7.17 34.59 3.09
N LEU A 209 -7.89 34.30 4.18
CA LEU A 209 -8.25 35.26 5.21
C LEU A 209 -7.43 34.98 6.46
N TYR A 210 -6.80 36.02 7.01
CA TYR A 210 -6.05 35.95 8.25
C TYR A 210 -6.85 36.47 9.43
N ARG A 211 -6.73 35.79 10.57
CA ARG A 211 -7.32 36.24 11.83
C ARG A 211 -6.32 36.08 12.98
N PRO A 212 -5.76 37.19 13.50
CA PRO A 212 -4.80 37.13 14.59
C PRO A 212 -5.51 36.96 15.94
N PHE A 213 -4.96 36.11 16.80
CA PHE A 213 -5.42 35.91 18.18
C PHE A 213 -4.30 36.23 19.16
N PRO A 214 -4.55 37.01 20.23
CA PRO A 214 -3.52 37.47 21.16
C PRO A 214 -2.97 36.38 22.10
N LYS A 215 -3.42 35.13 21.92
CA LYS A 215 -3.04 33.93 22.68
C LYS A 215 -3.00 32.74 21.72
N GLN A 216 -2.33 31.67 22.14
CA GLN A 216 -2.43 30.41 21.42
C GLN A 216 -3.87 29.90 21.39
N ILE A 217 -4.37 29.61 20.20
CA ILE A 217 -5.68 28.99 20.01
C ILE A 217 -5.54 27.57 19.47
N ARG A 218 -6.59 26.77 19.70
CA ARG A 218 -6.77 25.50 19.01
C ARG A 218 -7.94 25.66 18.05
N VAL A 219 -7.68 25.58 16.76
CA VAL A 219 -8.75 25.44 15.77
C VAL A 219 -9.22 24.00 15.82
N ASN A 220 -10.53 23.83 15.78
CA ASN A 220 -11.15 22.52 15.63
C ASN A 220 -10.61 21.88 14.35
N ARG A 221 -9.96 20.70 14.44
CA ARG A 221 -9.37 20.02 13.27
C ARG A 221 -10.41 19.51 12.26
N LYS A 222 -11.71 19.62 12.56
CA LYS A 222 -12.80 19.11 11.72
C LYS A 222 -12.86 19.68 10.30
N PRO A 223 -12.54 20.95 10.02
CA PRO A 223 -12.43 21.46 8.66
C PRO A 223 -10.98 21.35 8.13
N SER A 224 -10.32 20.21 8.36
CA SER A 224 -9.01 19.89 7.75
C SER A 224 -9.16 19.64 6.24
N TYR A 225 -8.10 19.91 5.46
CA TYR A 225 -8.05 19.56 4.03
C TYR A 225 -8.26 18.06 3.80
N SER A 226 -7.91 17.22 4.77
CA SER A 226 -8.03 15.76 4.68
C SER A 226 -9.45 15.27 4.44
N ARG A 227 -10.48 16.09 4.75
CA ARG A 227 -11.88 15.74 4.48
C ARG A 227 -12.20 15.61 2.98
N PHE A 228 -11.39 16.24 2.13
CA PHE A 228 -11.53 16.18 0.67
C PHE A 228 -10.75 15.01 0.05
N ARG A 229 -9.95 14.31 0.86
CA ARG A 229 -9.16 13.18 0.42
C ARG A 229 -9.75 11.89 0.99
N HIS A 230 -10.16 11.00 0.09
CA HIS A 230 -10.66 9.69 0.46
C HIS A 230 -9.74 8.61 -0.10
N ASP A 231 -8.75 8.23 0.70
CA ASP A 231 -7.89 7.08 0.43
C ASP A 231 -8.75 5.82 0.50
N PHE A 232 -8.83 5.10 -0.62
CA PHE A 232 -9.59 3.85 -0.70
C PHE A 232 -8.67 2.62 -0.68
N TYR A 233 -7.36 2.83 -0.86
CA TYR A 233 -6.38 1.75 -0.86
C TYR A 233 -5.04 2.21 -0.30
N SER A 234 -4.40 1.32 0.46
CA SER A 234 -3.04 1.45 0.97
C SER A 234 -2.32 0.11 0.79
N SER A 235 -1.10 0.10 0.23
CA SER A 235 -0.33 -1.14 0.10
C SER A 235 0.03 -1.71 1.48
N SER A 236 -0.07 -3.02 1.65
CA SER A 236 0.25 -3.71 2.90
C SER A 236 0.68 -5.16 2.66
N ASP A 237 1.57 -5.66 3.52
CA ASP A 237 1.85 -7.09 3.74
C ASP A 237 0.97 -7.72 4.85
N ASP A 238 0.28 -6.90 5.64
CA ASP A 238 -0.68 -7.34 6.65
C ASP A 238 -2.09 -7.55 6.08
N GLU A 239 -2.95 -8.27 6.80
CA GLU A 239 -4.37 -8.41 6.48
C GLU A 239 -5.06 -7.04 6.44
N GLN A 240 -5.76 -6.75 5.33
CA GLN A 240 -6.56 -5.53 5.24
C GLN A 240 -7.98 -5.79 5.74
N TYR A 241 -8.37 -5.11 6.82
CA TYR A 241 -9.62 -5.31 7.56
C TYR A 241 -10.90 -5.04 6.74
N ASP A 242 -10.80 -4.25 5.66
CA ASP A 242 -11.92 -3.94 4.75
C ASP A 242 -12.03 -4.93 3.56
N ASN A 243 -11.13 -5.91 3.47
CA ASN A 243 -11.30 -7.04 2.54
C ASN A 243 -12.34 -8.03 3.12
N THR A 244 -13.58 -7.58 3.26
CA THR A 244 -14.76 -8.37 3.66
C THR A 244 -15.07 -9.56 2.73
N ASN A 245 -14.22 -9.83 1.73
CA ASN A 245 -14.38 -10.88 0.74
C ASN A 245 -13.01 -11.45 0.28
N GLN A 246 -12.14 -11.92 1.17
CA GLN A 246 -11.11 -12.91 0.78
C GLN A 246 -11.81 -14.20 0.30
N LYS A 247 -12.39 -14.15 -0.90
CA LYS A 247 -13.10 -15.26 -1.54
C LYS A 247 -12.16 -16.10 -2.38
N TYR A 248 -10.97 -16.40 -1.88
CA TYR A 248 -10.12 -17.39 -2.56
C TYR A 248 -10.46 -18.79 -2.07
N SER A 249 -10.31 -19.78 -2.94
CA SER A 249 -10.48 -21.19 -2.58
C SER A 249 -9.23 -21.97 -2.92
N LEU A 250 -8.67 -22.67 -1.94
CA LEU A 250 -7.60 -23.63 -2.17
C LEU A 250 -8.16 -24.82 -2.95
N LYS A 251 -7.65 -25.03 -4.17
CA LYS A 251 -8.02 -26.17 -5.02
C LYS A 251 -7.10 -27.36 -4.82
N TYR A 252 -5.82 -27.10 -4.62
CA TYR A 252 -4.82 -28.14 -4.41
C TYR A 252 -3.68 -27.66 -3.54
N TYR A 253 -3.10 -28.60 -2.79
CA TYR A 253 -1.92 -28.36 -1.98
C TYR A 253 -0.89 -29.45 -2.23
N HIS A 254 0.12 -29.11 -3.02
CA HIS A 254 1.25 -29.99 -3.30
C HIS A 254 2.21 -29.97 -2.12
N LYS A 255 2.22 -31.06 -1.34
CA LYS A 255 3.10 -31.22 -0.17
C LYS A 255 4.52 -31.53 -0.62
N GLU A 256 5.48 -30.69 -0.24
CA GLU A 256 6.87 -30.82 -0.69
C GLU A 256 7.78 -31.33 0.43
N GLN A 257 7.73 -30.70 1.62
CA GLN A 257 8.61 -31.06 2.73
C GLN A 257 7.94 -30.91 4.09
N LYS A 258 8.28 -31.80 5.03
CA LYS A 258 7.93 -31.62 6.44
C LYS A 258 9.00 -30.82 7.16
N LEU A 259 8.61 -29.71 7.78
CA LEU A 259 9.51 -28.86 8.57
C LEU A 259 8.92 -28.61 9.95
N LYS A 260 9.82 -28.37 10.91
CA LYS A 260 9.44 -27.76 12.20
C LYS A 260 9.47 -26.25 12.04
N TYR A 261 8.43 -25.56 12.46
CA TYR A 261 8.33 -24.10 12.41
C TYR A 261 7.62 -23.57 13.67
N GLY A 262 7.79 -22.29 13.94
CA GLY A 262 7.23 -21.60 15.10
C GLY A 262 6.01 -20.76 14.76
N HIS A 263 5.13 -20.59 15.75
CA HIS A 263 4.10 -19.56 15.78
C HIS A 263 4.52 -18.49 16.77
N SER A 264 4.65 -17.24 16.31
CA SER A 264 4.89 -16.10 17.19
C SER A 264 3.54 -15.50 17.57
N ILE A 265 3.19 -15.60 18.85
CA ILE A 265 2.00 -14.95 19.40
C ILE A 265 2.48 -13.62 19.99
N GLY A 266 2.09 -12.49 19.39
CA GLY A 266 2.44 -11.17 19.90
C GLY A 266 1.98 -10.95 21.36
N GLY A 267 2.56 -9.94 22.03
CA GLY A 267 2.11 -9.55 23.37
C GLY A 267 2.70 -10.34 24.55
N GLY A 268 3.91 -10.91 24.41
CA GLY A 268 4.66 -11.52 25.52
C GLY A 268 4.29 -12.97 25.85
N SER A 269 3.46 -13.62 25.03
CA SER A 269 3.16 -15.05 25.15
C SER A 269 4.29 -15.92 24.56
N SER A 270 4.55 -17.07 25.19
CA SER A 270 5.52 -18.04 24.67
C SER A 270 5.05 -18.59 23.32
N GLY A 271 5.83 -18.37 22.27
CA GLY A 271 5.61 -19.03 20.98
C GLY A 271 5.66 -20.56 21.13
N PHE A 272 4.97 -21.27 20.24
CA PHE A 272 5.01 -22.73 20.18
C PHE A 272 5.54 -23.19 18.83
N SER A 273 6.08 -24.41 18.76
CA SER A 273 6.53 -25.00 17.49
C SER A 273 5.69 -26.20 17.13
N VAL A 274 5.45 -26.37 15.84
CA VAL A 274 4.74 -27.52 15.27
C VAL A 274 5.56 -28.12 14.14
N LYS A 275 5.24 -29.36 13.76
CA LYS A 275 5.76 -30.00 12.56
C LYS A 275 4.62 -30.11 11.56
N GLY A 276 4.79 -29.52 10.39
CA GLY A 276 3.77 -29.53 9.34
C GLY A 276 4.40 -29.66 7.96
N TRP A 277 3.54 -29.82 6.96
CA TRP A 277 3.94 -29.77 5.56
C TRP A 277 4.10 -28.32 5.13
N VAL A 278 5.19 -28.03 4.42
CA VAL A 278 5.38 -26.85 3.57
C VAL A 278 5.29 -27.31 2.12
N GLY A 279 4.65 -26.53 1.28
CA GLY A 279 4.49 -26.86 -0.13
C GLY A 279 3.92 -25.72 -0.95
N THR A 280 3.31 -26.06 -2.08
CA THR A 280 2.70 -25.10 -3.00
C THR A 280 1.19 -25.23 -2.99
N GLY A 281 0.49 -24.14 -2.66
CA GLY A 281 -0.97 -24.05 -2.75
C GLY A 281 -1.43 -23.44 -4.07
N TYR A 282 -2.55 -23.94 -4.59
CA TYR A 282 -3.17 -23.53 -5.85
C TYR A 282 -4.55 -22.96 -5.53
N PHE A 283 -4.78 -21.69 -5.89
CA PHE A 283 -5.95 -20.92 -5.47
C PHE A 283 -6.73 -20.37 -6.65
N ASP A 284 -8.05 -20.48 -6.56
CA ASP A 284 -8.97 -19.76 -7.43
C ASP A 284 -9.47 -18.51 -6.72
N ILE A 285 -9.44 -17.37 -7.42
CA ILE A 285 -9.92 -16.08 -6.93
C ILE A 285 -10.96 -15.54 -7.91
N PRO A 286 -12.24 -15.43 -7.51
CA PRO A 286 -13.25 -14.70 -8.26
C PRO A 286 -12.83 -13.23 -8.39
N LEU A 287 -12.60 -12.78 -9.61
CA LEU A 287 -12.08 -11.44 -9.89
C LEU A 287 -12.62 -10.91 -11.20
N LEU A 288 -13.15 -9.68 -11.18
CA LEU A 288 -13.66 -8.97 -12.37
C LEU A 288 -14.63 -9.83 -13.22
N ASN A 289 -15.53 -10.60 -12.61
CA ASN A 289 -16.46 -11.54 -13.28
C ASN A 289 -15.77 -12.71 -14.01
N ASP A 290 -14.60 -13.14 -13.57
CA ASP A 290 -13.93 -14.37 -14.02
C ASP A 290 -13.16 -14.99 -12.83
N THR A 291 -12.32 -15.99 -13.07
CA THR A 291 -11.48 -16.64 -12.06
C THR A 291 -10.01 -16.46 -12.37
N LEU A 292 -9.30 -15.79 -11.46
CA LEU A 292 -7.86 -15.68 -11.46
C LEU A 292 -7.27 -16.91 -10.75
N LYS A 293 -6.44 -17.68 -11.46
CA LYS A 293 -5.77 -18.89 -10.96
C LYS A 293 -4.34 -18.56 -10.54
N ILE A 294 -4.03 -18.68 -9.26
CA ILE A 294 -2.69 -18.37 -8.73
C ILE A 294 -2.10 -19.51 -7.91
N LYS A 295 -0.77 -19.62 -7.90
CA LYS A 295 -0.06 -20.51 -6.97
C LYS A 295 0.82 -19.73 -6.01
N GLN A 296 0.94 -20.26 -4.79
CA GLN A 296 1.77 -19.73 -3.72
C GLN A 296 2.70 -20.83 -3.22
N ALA A 297 4.00 -20.63 -3.38
CA ALA A 297 5.02 -21.51 -2.81
C ALA A 297 5.27 -21.18 -1.33
N ASN A 298 5.96 -22.09 -0.63
CA ASN A 298 6.25 -21.98 0.81
C ASN A 298 4.99 -21.84 1.68
N LEU A 299 3.85 -22.33 1.19
CA LEU A 299 2.59 -22.32 1.91
C LEU A 299 2.58 -23.42 2.96
N ILE A 300 2.03 -23.11 4.12
CA ILE A 300 1.63 -24.05 5.16
C ILE A 300 0.12 -23.96 5.27
N VAL A 301 -0.53 -25.12 5.27
CA VAL A 301 -1.97 -25.26 5.49
C VAL A 301 -2.18 -25.95 6.83
N GLU A 302 -2.76 -25.24 7.79
CA GLU A 302 -3.13 -25.79 9.10
C GLU A 302 -4.64 -25.87 9.20
N GLU A 303 -5.16 -27.04 9.58
CA GLU A 303 -6.55 -27.21 9.95
C GLU A 303 -6.67 -26.98 11.46
N ALA A 304 -7.49 -26.02 11.88
CA ALA A 304 -7.79 -25.82 13.30
C ALA A 304 -8.47 -27.06 13.89
N LYS A 305 -8.47 -27.15 15.23
CA LYS A 305 -9.03 -28.29 15.96
C LYS A 305 -10.48 -28.58 15.52
N PRO A 306 -10.94 -29.85 15.57
CA PRO A 306 -12.27 -30.26 15.07
C PRO A 306 -13.46 -29.46 15.60
N ALA A 307 -13.33 -28.81 16.76
CA ALA A 307 -14.39 -28.02 17.39
C ALA A 307 -14.69 -26.70 16.66
N ILE A 308 -13.73 -26.13 15.91
CA ILE A 308 -13.91 -24.93 15.08
C ILE A 308 -13.01 -25.12 13.85
N PRO A 309 -13.50 -25.76 12.77
CA PRO A 309 -12.71 -26.02 11.57
C PRO A 309 -12.50 -24.72 10.81
N GLU A 310 -11.39 -24.07 11.10
CA GLU A 310 -10.86 -22.93 10.35
C GLU A 310 -9.55 -23.38 9.68
N VAL A 311 -9.49 -23.33 8.35
CA VAL A 311 -8.24 -23.55 7.63
C VAL A 311 -7.44 -22.26 7.67
N ARG A 312 -6.22 -22.35 8.19
CA ARG A 312 -5.29 -21.23 8.29
C ARG A 312 -4.13 -21.42 7.34
N TYR A 313 -3.74 -20.33 6.71
CA TYR A 313 -2.68 -20.29 5.74
C TYR A 313 -1.52 -19.47 6.29
N PHE A 314 -0.31 -20.00 6.16
CA PHE A 314 0.90 -19.31 6.57
C PHE A 314 1.98 -19.44 5.51
N LEU A 315 2.93 -18.51 5.51
CA LEU A 315 4.15 -18.57 4.74
C LEU A 315 5.31 -19.07 5.60
N SER A 316 6.03 -20.07 5.10
CA SER A 316 7.22 -20.60 5.76
C SER A 316 8.41 -19.67 5.55
N ASN A 317 9.07 -19.30 6.67
CA ASN A 317 10.35 -18.60 6.67
C ASN A 317 11.54 -19.56 6.82
N GLY A 318 11.31 -20.88 6.66
CA GLY A 318 12.32 -21.93 6.78
C GLY A 318 12.26 -22.71 8.09
N LYS A 319 13.18 -23.67 8.22
CA LYS A 319 13.27 -24.59 9.37
C LYS A 319 13.55 -23.84 10.67
N ASP A 320 12.81 -24.19 11.72
CA ASP A 320 12.93 -23.61 13.07
C ASP A 320 12.73 -22.08 13.12
N ARG A 321 12.09 -21.49 12.09
CA ARG A 321 11.70 -20.07 12.03
C ARG A 321 10.21 -19.90 12.32
N SER A 322 9.85 -18.71 12.80
CA SER A 322 8.44 -18.31 12.90
C SER A 322 7.82 -18.18 11.52
N VAL A 323 6.57 -18.60 11.36
CA VAL A 323 5.81 -18.39 10.12
C VAL A 323 5.28 -16.95 10.03
N SER A 324 4.98 -16.51 8.81
CA SER A 324 4.24 -15.27 8.57
C SER A 324 2.79 -15.60 8.18
N PRO A 325 1.79 -14.78 8.54
CA PRO A 325 0.45 -14.90 8.00
C PRO A 325 0.47 -14.87 6.46
N PHE A 326 -0.43 -15.63 5.81
CA PHE A 326 -0.64 -15.55 4.37
C PHE A 326 -1.95 -14.81 4.08
N HIS A 327 -1.85 -13.72 3.33
CA HIS A 327 -3.01 -12.97 2.84
C HIS A 327 -2.85 -12.68 1.35
N ILE A 328 -3.95 -12.77 0.61
CA ILE A 328 -4.03 -12.31 -0.77
C ILE A 328 -4.77 -10.98 -0.75
N ASN A 329 -4.02 -9.88 -0.64
CA ASN A 329 -4.55 -8.53 -0.58
C ASN A 329 -4.91 -8.04 -1.99
N ILE A 330 -6.11 -8.41 -2.45
CA ILE A 330 -6.70 -7.90 -3.70
C ILE A 330 -7.88 -6.99 -3.34
N PHE A 331 -7.86 -5.79 -3.92
CA PHE A 331 -8.91 -4.80 -3.75
C PHE A 331 -9.61 -4.51 -5.09
N THR A 332 -10.92 -4.34 -5.05
CA THR A 332 -11.75 -3.97 -6.21
C THR A 332 -12.67 -2.84 -5.83
N ASP A 333 -12.85 -1.87 -6.72
CA ASP A 333 -13.81 -0.78 -6.59
C ASP A 333 -14.72 -0.75 -7.83
N PRO A 334 -16.05 -0.63 -7.70
CA PRO A 334 -16.98 -0.56 -8.83
C PRO A 334 -16.67 0.53 -9.86
N LYS A 335 -15.94 1.58 -9.48
CA LYS A 335 -15.48 2.67 -10.37
C LYS A 335 -14.26 2.29 -11.21
N LEU A 336 -13.59 1.18 -10.91
CA LEU A 336 -12.36 0.75 -11.57
C LEU A 336 -12.61 -0.47 -12.46
N LYS A 337 -11.93 -0.51 -13.60
CA LYS A 337 -11.91 -1.67 -14.53
C LYS A 337 -10.76 -2.64 -14.24
N PHE A 338 -10.02 -2.39 -13.17
CA PHE A 338 -8.89 -3.17 -12.70
C PHE A 338 -9.00 -3.42 -11.20
N ALA A 339 -8.30 -4.45 -10.71
CA ALA A 339 -8.12 -4.69 -9.30
C ALA A 339 -6.72 -4.26 -8.85
N LEU A 340 -6.58 -3.87 -7.59
CA LEU A 340 -5.29 -3.57 -6.99
C LEU A 340 -4.78 -4.79 -6.22
N TYR A 341 -3.47 -5.01 -6.27
CA TYR A 341 -2.80 -6.06 -5.52
C TYR A 341 -1.51 -5.53 -4.90
N SER A 342 -1.24 -5.89 -3.65
CA SER A 342 0.07 -5.69 -3.02
C SER A 342 0.53 -6.96 -2.32
N ALA A 343 1.73 -7.41 -2.68
CA ALA A 343 2.46 -8.46 -1.96
C ALA A 343 3.31 -7.90 -0.81
N SER A 344 3.45 -6.57 -0.74
CA SER A 344 4.20 -5.87 0.29
C SER A 344 3.71 -4.44 0.41
N LYS A 345 4.09 -3.76 1.50
CA LYS A 345 3.90 -2.31 1.68
C LYS A 345 4.68 -1.42 0.70
N TYR A 346 5.48 -2.00 -0.19
CA TYR A 346 6.36 -1.27 -1.10
C TYR A 346 5.99 -1.43 -2.57
N ARG A 347 5.03 -2.31 -2.91
CA ARG A 347 4.69 -2.59 -4.31
C ARG A 347 3.19 -2.65 -4.49
N VAL A 348 2.72 -2.00 -5.54
CA VAL A 348 1.33 -2.06 -5.98
C VAL A 348 1.28 -2.49 -7.44
N TYR A 349 0.37 -3.40 -7.73
CA TYR A 349 0.10 -3.93 -9.05
C TYR A 349 -1.36 -3.68 -9.42
N ALA A 350 -1.62 -3.46 -10.70
CA ALA A 350 -2.95 -3.55 -11.30
C ALA A 350 -3.14 -4.94 -11.91
N ILE A 351 -4.27 -5.57 -11.63
CA ILE A 351 -4.74 -6.79 -12.31
C ILE A 351 -5.89 -6.42 -13.23
N ARG A 352 -5.77 -6.73 -14.52
CA ARG A 352 -6.73 -6.34 -15.56
C ARG A 352 -7.13 -7.54 -16.40
N LYS A 353 -8.30 -7.47 -17.03
CA LYS A 353 -8.62 -8.40 -18.11
C LYS A 353 -7.80 -8.05 -19.35
N LYS A 354 -7.21 -9.05 -19.99
CA LYS A 354 -6.61 -8.88 -21.31
C LYS A 354 -7.69 -8.48 -22.30
N LYS A 355 -7.40 -7.45 -23.10
CA LYS A 355 -8.24 -7.11 -24.25
C LYS A 355 -8.14 -8.26 -25.25
N LYS A 356 -9.29 -8.79 -25.65
CA LYS A 356 -9.37 -9.80 -26.71
C LYS A 356 -9.07 -9.20 -28.07
#